data_AF-R1E4X2-F1
#
_entry.id   AF-R1E4X2-F1
#
_cell.length_a   1.000
_cell.length_b   1.000
_cell.length_c   1.000
_cell.angle_alpha   90.00
_cell.angle_beta   90.00
_cell.angle_gamma   90.00
#
_symmetry.space_group_name_H-M   'P 1'
#
loop_
_entity.id
_entity.type
_entity.pdbx_description
1 polymer ?
#
loop_
_entity_poly.entity_id
_entity_poly.type
_entity_poly.pdbx_seq_one_letter_code
_entity_poly.pdbx_strand_id
1 'polypeptide(L)'
;MLEDLGLRAPLATAPLDPTPPSARASPDSTPLARAAPDSAVRALASSGNRRSTRTVELEELRKQLEALRKENSWLKLQTTGEASLDEDEAGWREFLSHLKCVLQMRSAGRFEQATFDQFEQALVALSDQHLRDLYSGLMLIYIDEHDAAVLERLGIGEPDESTVGFAEMVTIRLGELMDVPRHVRIQNFQTAQRRKDEKVRERAEEDRRAREVMAAAAAQREINERVGKALQPRWRSLLAGEGEASEVRRFQRHPELRLLVASDTDLKMISPYDWRNMACSGLREQELRCLSSRLDTPGMPAQADGFKRAVAARLATCDLPTEAAVATLCKAHGGGVSASTPEGEAPPKPLPATTPAPPPAPPPPPPPPPPPPPPPPPPPPRPPPHPQAPERAAESGVSTADGHSQIVAAIAARKAAQEERMRLIAEGELEVEDPRERRLREIALKQTKLPLLAFPALPRKQSSELSNLGTSRADGAT
;
A
#
# COMPACT_ATOMS: atom_id res chain seq x y z
N MET A 1 5.75 -38.03 46.27
CA MET A 1 6.62 -38.48 45.16
C MET A 1 7.07 -37.24 44.41
N LEU A 2 8.39 -37.08 44.24
CA LEU A 2 9.15 -35.90 43.79
C LEU A 2 9.60 -34.91 44.88
N GLU A 3 10.14 -35.45 45.98
CA GLU A 3 11.24 -34.82 46.73
C GLU A 3 12.50 -35.66 46.44
N ASP A 4 13.30 -35.31 45.43
CA ASP A 4 14.68 -35.81 45.33
C ASP A 4 15.50 -35.08 44.26
N LEU A 5 16.08 -33.92 44.58
CA LEU A 5 17.28 -33.40 43.89
C LEU A 5 18.08 -32.54 44.87
N GLY A 6 18.87 -33.22 45.71
CA GLY A 6 19.89 -32.60 46.54
C GLY A 6 21.04 -32.03 45.72
N LEU A 7 21.08 -30.70 45.57
CA LEU A 7 22.28 -29.97 45.15
C LEU A 7 22.56 -28.84 46.16
N ARG A 8 23.31 -29.21 47.20
CA ARG A 8 23.95 -28.30 48.16
C ARG A 8 25.33 -27.93 47.60
N ALA A 9 25.53 -26.70 47.16
CA ALA A 9 26.85 -26.17 46.81
C ALA A 9 27.47 -25.43 48.01
N PRO A 10 28.76 -25.61 48.32
CA PRO A 10 29.39 -25.01 49.48
C PRO A 10 29.85 -23.56 49.25
N LEU A 11 29.58 -22.71 50.24
CA LEU A 11 30.17 -21.39 50.42
C LEU A 11 31.67 -21.53 50.68
N ALA A 12 32.50 -21.05 49.76
CA ALA A 12 33.92 -20.84 49.97
C ALA A 12 34.20 -19.33 50.10
N THR A 13 34.33 -18.88 51.35
CA THR A 13 34.94 -17.61 51.73
C THR A 13 36.45 -17.69 51.54
N ALA A 14 37.01 -16.81 50.72
CA ALA A 14 38.45 -16.55 50.65
C ALA A 14 38.71 -15.05 50.79
N PRO A 15 39.56 -14.62 51.74
CA PRO A 15 39.95 -13.22 51.90
C PRO A 15 41.25 -12.97 51.13
N LEU A 16 41.31 -11.92 50.30
CA LEU A 16 42.55 -11.45 49.70
C LEU A 16 42.60 -9.93 49.73
N ASP A 17 43.28 -9.44 50.76
CA ASP A 17 43.97 -8.15 50.77
C ASP A 17 45.34 -8.36 50.08
N PRO A 18 45.83 -7.39 49.29
CA PRO A 18 47.20 -6.97 49.56
C PRO A 18 47.43 -5.46 49.41
N THR A 19 48.02 -4.91 50.47
CA THR A 19 48.84 -3.70 50.55
C THR A 19 49.92 -3.60 49.45
N PRO A 20 50.26 -2.37 49.00
CA PRO A 20 51.32 -2.14 48.01
C PRO A 20 52.71 -2.10 48.64
N PRO A 21 53.78 -2.55 47.96
CA PRO A 21 55.14 -2.35 48.44
C PRO A 21 55.70 -0.99 48.03
N SER A 22 56.22 -0.28 49.03
CA SER A 22 57.04 0.92 48.92
C SER A 22 58.45 0.53 48.44
N ALA A 23 58.88 1.04 47.28
CA ALA A 23 60.24 0.83 46.76
C ALA A 23 61.18 1.97 47.17
N ARG A 24 62.26 1.63 47.89
CA ARG A 24 63.42 2.47 48.18
C ARG A 24 64.52 2.21 47.14
N ALA A 25 65.14 3.31 46.71
CA ALA A 25 66.54 3.55 46.33
C ALA A 25 67.45 2.41 45.79
N SER A 26 68.02 2.71 44.61
CA SER A 26 69.29 2.29 43.98
C SER A 26 70.52 2.26 44.93
N PRO A 27 71.73 1.82 44.51
CA PRO A 27 72.22 1.57 43.15
C PRO A 27 73.07 0.28 42.96
N ASP A 28 73.17 -0.21 41.72
CA ASP A 28 74.43 -0.80 41.29
C ASP A 28 74.68 -0.60 39.80
N SER A 29 75.94 -0.28 39.50
CA SER A 29 76.41 0.19 38.21
C SER A 29 76.96 -0.99 37.41
N THR A 30 76.40 -1.24 36.22
CA THR A 30 77.01 -2.15 35.25
C THR A 30 77.07 -1.47 33.88
N PRO A 31 78.24 -1.39 33.24
CA PRO A 31 78.42 -0.56 32.05
C PRO A 31 77.95 -1.26 30.78
N LEU A 32 77.23 -0.49 29.98
CA LEU A 32 77.32 -0.42 28.51
C LEU A 32 77.66 -1.71 27.74
N ALA A 33 76.60 -2.39 27.29
CA ALA A 33 76.58 -2.93 25.93
C ALA A 33 75.58 -2.10 25.11
N ARG A 34 76.10 -1.28 24.19
CA ARG A 34 75.34 -0.53 23.17
C ARG A 34 74.57 -1.52 22.28
N ALA A 35 73.36 -1.87 22.67
CA ALA A 35 72.35 -2.41 21.76
C ALA A 35 71.50 -1.25 21.21
N ALA A 36 71.24 -1.29 19.90
CA ALA A 36 70.73 -0.19 19.09
C ALA A 36 69.47 0.53 19.65
N PRO A 37 69.38 1.87 19.49
CA PRO A 37 68.24 2.68 19.98
C PRO A 37 66.89 2.40 19.28
N ASP A 38 66.87 1.60 18.21
CA ASP A 38 65.65 1.32 17.44
C ASP A 38 64.69 0.33 18.10
N SER A 39 65.14 -0.43 19.11
CA SER A 39 64.31 -1.45 19.79
C SER A 39 63.40 -0.84 20.87
N ALA A 40 63.91 0.12 21.65
CA ALA A 40 63.15 0.75 22.73
C ALA A 40 62.02 1.65 22.22
N VAL A 41 62.23 2.34 21.09
CA VAL A 41 61.18 3.17 20.45
C VAL A 41 60.07 2.30 19.88
N ARG A 42 60.39 1.12 19.32
CA ARG A 42 59.39 0.15 18.83
C ARG A 42 58.57 -0.48 19.98
N ALA A 43 59.18 -0.72 21.14
CA ALA A 43 58.49 -1.22 22.32
C ALA A 43 57.47 -0.19 22.89
N LEU A 44 57.83 1.10 22.88
CA LEU A 44 56.92 2.17 23.32
C LEU A 44 55.77 2.42 22.34
N ALA A 45 56.03 2.37 21.03
CA ALA A 45 54.97 2.46 20.01
C ALA A 45 53.97 1.29 20.08
N SER A 46 54.46 0.08 20.38
CA SER A 46 53.62 -1.11 20.60
C SER A 46 52.76 -1.00 21.86
N SER A 47 53.22 -0.27 22.88
CA SER A 47 52.49 -0.04 24.13
C SER A 47 51.36 0.99 23.96
N GLY A 48 51.58 2.02 23.14
CA GLY A 48 50.54 3.01 22.78
C GLY A 48 49.35 2.37 22.05
N ASN A 49 49.62 1.47 21.10
CA ASN A 49 48.56 0.79 20.35
C ASN A 49 47.70 -0.12 21.26
N ARG A 50 48.33 -0.82 22.23
CA ARG A 50 47.61 -1.64 23.22
C ARG A 50 46.74 -0.84 24.18
N ARG A 51 47.11 0.41 24.47
CA ARG A 51 46.26 1.31 25.29
C ARG A 51 45.03 1.76 24.51
N SER A 52 45.17 2.08 23.22
CA SER A 52 44.06 2.50 22.36
C SER A 52 43.06 1.39 22.07
N THR A 53 43.51 0.14 21.88
CA THR A 53 42.57 -0.99 21.70
C THR A 53 41.81 -1.28 22.99
N ARG A 54 42.49 -1.19 24.14
CA ARG A 54 41.86 -1.42 25.45
C ARG A 54 40.80 -0.38 25.80
N THR A 55 40.94 0.87 25.38
CA THR A 55 39.91 1.89 25.60
C THR A 55 38.65 1.61 24.78
N VAL A 56 38.81 1.21 23.51
CA VAL A 56 37.66 0.85 22.65
C VAL A 56 36.95 -0.40 23.18
N GLU A 57 37.70 -1.42 23.59
CA GLU A 57 37.13 -2.63 24.22
C GLU A 57 36.37 -2.31 25.52
N LEU A 58 36.89 -1.40 26.35
CA LEU A 58 36.21 -0.97 27.57
C LEU A 58 34.93 -0.19 27.29
N GLU A 59 34.90 0.64 26.25
CA GLU A 59 33.69 1.35 25.82
C GLU A 59 32.63 0.38 25.30
N GLU A 60 33.03 -0.60 24.49
CA GLU A 60 32.12 -1.62 23.98
C GLU A 60 31.55 -2.50 25.11
N LEU A 61 32.39 -2.92 26.08
CA LEU A 61 31.93 -3.65 27.26
C LEU A 61 30.97 -2.83 28.14
N ARG A 62 31.21 -1.52 28.30
CA ARG A 62 30.29 -0.63 29.01
C ARG A 62 28.94 -0.55 28.32
N LYS A 63 28.94 -0.42 26.99
CA LYS A 63 27.73 -0.40 26.18
C LYS A 63 26.96 -1.72 26.26
N GLN A 64 27.66 -2.85 26.24
CA GLN A 64 27.06 -4.17 26.42
C GLN A 64 26.48 -4.36 27.83
N LEU A 65 27.18 -3.94 28.88
CA LEU A 65 26.66 -3.98 30.24
C LEU A 65 25.42 -3.09 30.42
N GLU A 66 25.41 -1.91 29.80
CA GLU A 66 24.25 -1.04 29.80
C GLU A 66 23.06 -1.67 29.05
N ALA A 67 23.32 -2.30 27.90
CA ALA A 67 22.31 -3.05 27.15
C ALA A 67 21.72 -4.21 27.97
N LEU A 68 22.57 -5.01 28.63
CA LEU A 68 22.15 -6.13 29.49
C LEU A 68 21.41 -5.65 30.75
N ARG A 69 21.74 -4.48 31.29
CA ARG A 69 20.97 -3.88 32.40
C ARG A 69 19.59 -3.46 31.94
N LYS A 70 19.48 -2.86 30.75
CA LYS A 70 18.19 -2.51 30.12
C LYS A 70 17.37 -3.77 29.82
N GLU A 71 18.00 -4.82 29.31
CA GLU A 71 17.33 -6.10 29.03
C GLU A 71 16.87 -6.80 30.32
N ASN A 72 17.70 -6.86 31.36
CA ASN A 72 17.29 -7.42 32.65
C ASN A 72 16.17 -6.61 33.33
N SER A 73 16.25 -5.28 33.29
CA SER A 73 15.18 -4.41 33.78
C SER A 73 13.89 -4.66 33.00
N TRP A 74 13.98 -4.80 31.68
CA TRP A 74 12.84 -5.14 30.81
C TRP A 74 12.26 -6.52 31.10
N LEU A 75 13.09 -7.56 31.25
CA LEU A 75 12.66 -8.91 31.59
C LEU A 75 12.00 -8.97 32.97
N LYS A 76 12.53 -8.24 33.96
CA LYS A 76 11.89 -8.10 35.27
C LYS A 76 10.52 -7.45 35.15
N LEU A 77 10.42 -6.33 34.42
CA LEU A 77 9.16 -5.65 34.20
C LEU A 77 8.13 -6.53 33.48
N GLN A 78 8.58 -7.38 32.56
CA GLN A 78 7.73 -8.31 31.84
C GLN A 78 7.28 -9.51 32.70
N THR A 79 8.15 -10.01 33.58
CA THR A 79 7.94 -11.26 34.32
C THR A 79 7.24 -11.03 35.66
N THR A 80 7.67 -10.03 36.42
CA THR A 80 7.14 -9.77 37.76
C THR A 80 6.27 -8.52 37.82
N GLY A 81 6.43 -7.57 36.90
CA GLY A 81 5.73 -6.29 36.95
C GLY A 81 6.14 -5.37 38.11
N GLU A 82 7.02 -5.86 38.99
CA GLU A 82 7.58 -5.14 40.13
C GLU A 82 8.82 -4.36 39.67
N ALA A 83 8.70 -3.03 39.62
CA ALA A 83 9.85 -2.15 39.54
C ALA A 83 10.29 -1.76 40.96
N SER A 84 11.52 -1.30 41.09
CA SER A 84 11.95 -0.70 42.37
C SER A 84 11.17 0.58 42.66
N LEU A 85 11.01 0.93 43.94
CA LEU A 85 10.33 2.18 44.34
C LEU A 85 10.95 3.41 43.66
N ASP A 86 12.28 3.45 43.53
CA ASP A 86 13.00 4.54 42.87
C ASP A 86 12.67 4.63 41.36
N GLU A 87 12.50 3.49 40.68
CA GLU A 87 12.10 3.43 39.28
C GLU A 87 10.64 3.87 39.09
N ASP A 88 9.75 3.50 40.02
CA ASP A 88 8.35 3.91 39.97
C ASP A 88 8.18 5.42 40.22
N GLU A 89 8.94 5.99 41.17
CA GLU A 89 8.99 7.43 41.42
C GLU A 89 9.62 8.22 40.27
N ALA A 90 10.64 7.65 39.61
CA ALA A 90 11.19 8.23 38.39
C ALA A 90 10.17 8.22 37.24
N GLY A 91 9.49 7.10 37.03
CA GLY A 91 8.44 6.97 36.02
C GLY A 91 7.25 7.91 36.28
N TRP A 92 6.90 8.13 37.54
CA TRP A 92 5.87 9.11 37.92
C TRP A 92 6.26 10.54 37.55
N ARG A 93 7.49 10.97 37.87
CA ARG A 93 7.98 12.31 37.50
C ARG A 93 8.05 12.51 35.99
N GLU A 94 8.48 11.49 35.26
CA GLU A 94 8.50 11.52 33.79
C GLU A 94 7.07 11.65 33.23
N PHE A 95 6.13 10.86 33.75
CA PHE A 95 4.72 10.97 33.39
C PHE A 95 4.15 12.37 33.62
N LEU A 96 4.37 12.97 34.80
CA LEU A 96 3.88 14.32 35.10
C LEU A 96 4.47 15.38 34.15
N SER A 97 5.73 15.21 33.75
CA SER A 97 6.35 16.06 32.73
C SER A 97 5.60 15.98 31.40
N HIS A 98 5.30 14.76 30.92
CA HIS A 98 4.53 14.56 29.69
C HIS A 98 3.08 15.05 29.79
N LEU A 99 2.42 14.83 30.93
CA LEU A 99 1.08 15.34 31.21
C LEU A 99 1.04 16.87 31.07
N LYS A 100 2.01 17.57 31.68
CA LYS A 100 2.14 19.03 31.56
C LYS A 100 2.31 19.47 30.11
N CYS A 101 3.16 18.79 29.33
CA CYS A 101 3.33 19.08 27.90
C CYS A 101 2.00 18.91 27.11
N VAL A 102 1.24 17.86 27.38
CA VAL A 102 -0.05 17.61 26.72
C VAL A 102 -1.09 18.69 27.08
N LEU A 103 -1.17 19.11 28.35
CA LEU A 103 -2.06 20.18 28.78
C LEU A 103 -1.68 21.54 28.18
N GLN A 104 -0.39 21.87 28.13
CA GLN A 104 0.11 23.08 27.46
C GLN A 104 -0.18 23.08 25.95
N MET A 105 -0.03 21.92 25.30
CA MET A 105 -0.35 21.74 23.89
C MET A 105 -1.85 21.93 23.63
N ARG A 106 -2.72 21.38 24.49
CA ARG A 106 -4.19 21.53 24.39
C ARG A 106 -4.68 22.94 24.66
N SER A 107 -4.21 23.60 25.71
CA SER A 107 -4.56 25.00 26.01
C SER A 107 -4.11 25.95 24.88
N ALA A 108 -3.03 25.62 24.18
CA ALA A 108 -2.61 26.34 22.98
C ALA A 108 -3.41 26.00 21.70
N GLY A 109 -4.39 25.09 21.77
CA GLY A 109 -5.18 24.64 20.62
C GLY A 109 -4.37 23.87 19.56
N ARG A 110 -3.24 23.27 19.95
CA ARG A 110 -2.37 22.49 19.06
C ARG A 110 -2.48 21.00 19.37
N PHE A 111 -2.11 20.16 18.42
CA PHE A 111 -2.00 18.72 18.63
C PHE A 111 -0.74 18.18 17.95
N GLU A 112 0.17 17.68 18.75
CA GLU A 112 1.45 17.08 18.35
C GLU A 112 1.41 15.59 18.71
N GLN A 113 1.28 14.73 17.69
CA GLN A 113 1.14 13.28 17.88
C GLN A 113 2.30 12.68 18.68
N ALA A 114 3.53 13.16 18.47
CA ALA A 114 4.71 12.63 19.15
C ALA A 114 4.65 12.86 20.68
N THR A 115 4.22 14.05 21.11
CA THR A 115 4.04 14.39 22.53
C THR A 115 2.96 13.54 23.17
N PHE A 116 1.86 13.30 22.44
CA PHE A 116 0.79 12.43 22.92
C PHE A 116 1.21 10.96 22.99
N ASP A 117 1.94 10.44 22.00
CA ASP A 117 2.47 9.07 22.01
C ASP A 117 3.42 8.83 23.20
N GLN A 118 4.25 9.83 23.57
CA GLN A 118 5.11 9.78 24.77
C GLN A 118 4.27 9.76 26.07
N PHE A 119 3.24 10.59 26.14
CA PHE A 119 2.30 10.58 27.27
C PHE A 119 1.62 9.21 27.41
N GLU A 120 1.12 8.62 26.32
CA GLU A 120 0.50 7.29 26.36
C GLU A 120 1.48 6.22 26.82
N GLN A 121 2.72 6.27 26.33
CA GLN A 121 3.76 5.33 26.74
C GLN A 121 4.04 5.44 28.25
N ALA A 122 4.18 6.66 28.77
CA ALA A 122 4.41 6.90 30.20
C ALA A 122 3.20 6.47 31.05
N LEU A 123 1.98 6.76 30.61
CA LEU A 123 0.73 6.39 31.28
C LEU A 123 0.60 4.88 31.47
N VAL A 124 0.87 4.12 30.42
CA VAL A 124 0.82 2.65 30.43
C VAL A 124 1.92 2.07 31.33
N ALA A 125 3.05 2.76 31.46
CA ALA A 125 4.17 2.35 32.28
C ALA A 125 4.01 2.64 33.78
N LEU A 126 2.98 3.38 34.22
CA LEU A 126 2.74 3.69 35.63
C LEU A 126 2.46 2.44 36.48
N SER A 127 2.96 2.45 37.72
CA SER A 127 2.58 1.48 38.75
C SER A 127 1.09 1.54 39.02
N ASP A 128 0.50 0.44 39.52
CA ASP A 128 -0.95 0.38 39.78
C ASP A 128 -1.37 1.36 40.90
N GLN A 129 -0.44 1.68 41.82
CA GLN A 129 -0.67 2.70 42.85
C GLN A 129 -0.74 4.10 42.24
N HIS A 130 0.26 4.49 41.45
CA HIS A 130 0.25 5.79 40.77
C HIS A 130 -0.92 5.94 39.79
N LEU A 131 -1.35 4.85 39.15
CA LEU A 131 -2.52 4.84 38.28
C LEU A 131 -3.81 5.15 39.04
N ARG A 132 -3.99 4.58 40.24
CA ARG A 132 -5.12 4.85 41.14
C ARG A 132 -5.10 6.29 41.66
N ASP A 133 -3.92 6.77 42.06
CA ASP A 133 -3.74 8.14 42.54
C ASP A 133 -4.05 9.17 41.44
N LEU A 134 -3.59 8.89 40.21
CA LEU A 134 -3.91 9.68 39.02
C LEU A 134 -5.40 9.70 38.70
N TYR A 135 -6.06 8.52 38.72
CA TYR A 135 -7.50 8.42 38.47
C TYR A 135 -8.30 9.25 39.48
N SER A 136 -7.99 9.11 40.76
CA SER A 136 -8.63 9.88 41.84
C SER A 136 -8.45 11.38 41.64
N GLY A 137 -7.21 11.83 41.39
CA GLY A 137 -6.92 13.25 41.20
C GLY A 137 -7.60 13.84 39.96
N LEU A 138 -7.58 13.15 38.82
CA LEU A 138 -8.26 13.62 37.61
C LEU A 138 -9.79 13.57 37.73
N MET A 139 -10.34 12.62 38.49
CA MET A 139 -11.78 12.56 38.74
C MET A 139 -12.25 13.77 39.56
N LEU A 140 -11.49 14.17 40.58
CA LEU A 140 -11.77 15.38 41.37
C LEU A 140 -11.70 16.65 40.51
N ILE A 141 -10.75 16.74 39.58
CA ILE A 141 -10.69 17.85 38.61
C ILE A 141 -11.92 17.84 37.69
N TYR A 142 -12.33 16.67 37.20
CA TYR A 142 -13.47 16.54 36.30
C TYR A 142 -14.80 16.96 36.95
N ILE A 143 -15.01 16.62 38.23
CA ILE A 143 -16.23 17.00 38.98
C ILE A 143 -16.13 18.37 39.66
N ASP A 144 -15.04 19.10 39.45
CA ASP A 144 -14.77 20.42 40.06
C ASP A 144 -14.70 20.39 41.62
N GLU A 145 -14.29 19.27 42.20
CA GLU A 145 -14.07 19.09 43.66
C GLU A 145 -12.58 18.94 44.01
N HIS A 146 -11.70 19.49 43.17
CA HIS A 146 -10.26 19.43 43.39
C HIS A 146 -9.79 20.44 44.44
N ASP A 147 -8.78 20.07 45.22
CA ASP A 147 -8.09 20.98 46.14
C ASP A 147 -6.70 21.37 45.61
N ALA A 148 -6.07 22.34 46.27
CA ALA A 148 -4.72 22.79 45.90
C ALA A 148 -3.67 21.66 45.98
N ALA A 149 -3.88 20.67 46.87
CA ALA A 149 -2.96 19.54 47.03
C ALA A 149 -3.05 18.56 45.86
N VAL A 150 -4.24 18.36 45.28
CA VAL A 150 -4.45 17.56 44.05
C VAL A 150 -3.78 18.23 42.86
N LEU A 151 -3.97 19.54 42.69
CA LEU A 151 -3.34 20.30 41.60
C LEU A 151 -1.82 20.29 41.70
N GLU A 152 -1.27 20.54 42.89
CA GLU A 152 0.17 20.50 43.14
C GLU A 152 0.75 19.11 42.85
N ARG A 153 0.07 18.05 43.31
CA ARG A 153 0.52 16.66 43.11
C ARG A 153 0.55 16.26 41.64
N LEU A 154 -0.44 16.69 40.84
CA LEU A 154 -0.49 16.43 39.41
C LEU A 154 0.34 17.43 38.58
N GLY A 155 0.91 18.46 39.22
CA GLY A 155 1.65 19.53 38.54
C GLY A 155 0.78 20.33 37.56
N ILE A 156 -0.52 20.41 37.82
CA ILE A 156 -1.51 21.12 37.01
C ILE A 156 -1.72 22.52 37.62
N GLY A 157 -1.82 23.54 36.77
CA GLY A 157 -2.20 24.89 37.19
C GLY A 157 -3.69 24.98 37.53
N GLU A 158 -4.23 26.20 37.52
CA GLU A 158 -5.69 26.40 37.57
C GLU A 158 -6.34 25.69 36.37
N PRO A 159 -7.26 24.73 36.58
CA PRO A 159 -7.87 23.98 35.47
C PRO A 159 -8.70 24.91 34.59
N ASP A 160 -8.35 24.96 33.30
CA ASP A 160 -9.19 25.56 32.28
C ASP A 160 -10.16 24.52 31.68
N GLU A 161 -11.10 24.97 30.85
CA GLU A 161 -12.08 24.10 30.19
C GLU A 161 -11.40 22.99 29.36
N SER A 162 -10.23 23.26 28.81
CA SER A 162 -9.43 22.28 28.04
C SER A 162 -8.87 21.17 28.93
N THR A 163 -8.48 21.52 30.15
CA THR A 163 -7.96 20.64 31.20
C THR A 163 -9.07 19.75 31.74
N VAL A 164 -10.26 20.30 31.99
CA VAL A 164 -11.45 19.54 32.42
C VAL A 164 -11.84 18.51 31.37
N GLY A 165 -11.94 18.91 30.10
CA GLY A 165 -12.23 17.98 29.00
C GLY A 165 -11.12 16.95 28.75
N PHE A 166 -9.87 17.25 29.13
CA PHE A 166 -8.78 16.27 29.11
C PHE A 166 -8.90 15.28 30.28
N ALA A 167 -9.21 15.75 31.48
CA ALA A 167 -9.43 14.92 32.66
C ALA A 167 -10.58 13.91 32.43
N GLU A 168 -11.69 14.35 31.84
CA GLU A 168 -12.79 13.46 31.42
C GLU A 168 -12.30 12.34 30.49
N MET A 169 -11.61 12.71 29.39
CA MET A 169 -11.11 11.74 28.42
C MET A 169 -10.14 10.73 29.05
N VAL A 170 -9.21 11.20 29.88
CA VAL A 170 -8.20 10.33 30.51
C VAL A 170 -8.80 9.45 31.60
N THR A 171 -9.77 9.92 32.39
CA THR A 171 -10.42 9.10 33.42
C THR A 171 -11.19 7.92 32.83
N ILE A 172 -11.85 8.10 31.67
CA ILE A 172 -12.48 7.00 30.93
C ILE A 172 -11.44 5.93 30.56
N ARG A 173 -10.31 6.36 29.98
CA ARG A 173 -9.22 5.46 29.58
C ARG A 173 -8.54 4.79 30.78
N LEU A 174 -8.37 5.52 31.89
CA LEU A 174 -7.81 4.99 33.12
C LEU A 174 -8.69 3.89 33.72
N GLY A 175 -10.01 4.02 33.63
CA GLY A 175 -10.94 2.97 34.04
C GLY A 175 -10.68 1.65 33.33
N GLU A 176 -10.42 1.68 32.01
CA GLU A 176 -10.06 0.48 31.25
C GLU A 176 -8.69 -0.11 31.63
N LEU A 177 -7.74 0.74 32.04
CA LEU A 177 -6.39 0.33 32.41
C LEU A 177 -6.29 -0.20 33.85
N MET A 178 -7.16 0.25 34.76
CA MET A 178 -7.10 -0.11 36.18
C MET A 178 -7.26 -1.60 36.45
N ASP A 179 -8.03 -2.31 35.63
CA ASP A 179 -8.26 -3.75 35.77
C ASP A 179 -7.18 -4.60 35.09
N VAL A 180 -6.23 -3.96 34.39
CA VAL A 180 -5.19 -4.63 33.61
C VAL A 180 -3.85 -4.49 34.33
N PRO A 181 -3.19 -5.61 34.71
CA PRO A 181 -1.87 -5.57 35.33
C PRO A 181 -0.85 -4.80 34.48
N ARG A 182 0.03 -4.03 35.11
CA ARG A 182 1.05 -3.19 34.44
C ARG A 182 1.80 -3.90 33.30
N HIS A 183 2.29 -5.12 33.52
CA HIS A 183 3.04 -5.86 32.50
C HIS A 183 2.20 -6.16 31.25
N VAL A 184 0.90 -6.48 31.42
CA VAL A 184 -0.04 -6.69 30.31
C VAL A 184 -0.34 -5.37 29.59
N ARG A 185 -0.50 -4.26 30.32
CA ARG A 185 -0.69 -2.93 29.73
C ARG A 185 0.47 -2.56 28.81
N ILE A 186 1.69 -2.70 29.30
CA ILE A 186 2.93 -2.41 28.55
C ILE A 186 3.03 -3.30 27.31
N GLN A 187 2.77 -4.61 27.46
CA GLN A 187 2.79 -5.55 26.35
C GLN A 187 1.76 -5.17 25.27
N ASN A 188 0.51 -4.90 25.66
CA ASN A 188 -0.56 -4.50 24.75
C ASN A 188 -0.20 -3.22 23.98
N PHE A 189 0.34 -2.21 24.66
CA PHE A 189 0.79 -0.98 24.03
C PHE A 189 1.91 -1.24 23.01
N GLN A 190 2.93 -2.03 23.38
CA GLN A 190 4.02 -2.38 22.46
C GLN A 190 3.52 -3.16 21.25
N THR A 191 2.61 -4.12 21.43
CA THR A 191 2.00 -4.85 20.31
C THR A 191 1.18 -3.92 19.41
N ALA A 192 0.44 -2.97 19.99
CA ALA A 192 -0.30 -1.98 19.23
C ALA A 192 0.63 -1.05 18.43
N GLN A 193 1.73 -0.58 19.02
CA GLN A 193 2.74 0.23 18.33
C GLN A 193 3.40 -0.55 17.18
N ARG A 194 3.81 -1.81 17.41
CA ARG A 194 4.37 -2.65 16.33
C ARG A 194 3.39 -2.83 15.17
N ARG A 195 2.10 -3.04 15.45
CA ARG A 195 1.06 -3.12 14.41
C ARG A 195 0.85 -1.79 13.68
N LYS A 196 0.96 -0.65 14.37
CA LYS A 196 0.89 0.69 13.77
C LYS A 196 2.07 0.89 12.81
N ASP A 197 3.29 0.58 13.25
CA ASP A 197 4.51 0.69 12.45
C ASP A 197 4.50 -0.23 11.23
N GLU A 198 4.05 -1.48 11.41
CA GLU A 198 3.91 -2.45 10.32
C GLU A 198 2.95 -1.93 9.24
N LYS A 199 1.78 -1.41 9.65
CA LYS A 199 0.82 -0.80 8.70
C LYS A 199 1.39 0.41 7.98
N VAL A 200 2.20 1.24 8.66
CA VAL A 200 2.85 2.40 8.02
C VAL A 200 3.88 1.91 6.99
N ARG A 201 4.66 0.88 7.31
CA ARG A 201 5.62 0.27 6.37
C ARG A 201 4.91 -0.36 5.18
N GLU A 202 3.85 -1.12 5.40
CA GLU A 202 3.05 -1.76 4.34
C GLU A 202 2.50 -0.70 3.36
N ARG A 203 1.91 0.39 3.88
CA ARG A 203 1.44 1.51 3.04
C ARG A 203 2.57 2.16 2.26
N ALA A 204 3.73 2.37 2.88
CA ALA A 204 4.88 2.95 2.20
C ALA A 204 5.42 2.03 1.08
N GLU A 205 5.39 0.71 1.27
CA GLU A 205 5.75 -0.25 0.24
C GLU A 205 4.71 -0.31 -0.89
N GLU A 206 3.43 -0.27 -0.56
CA GLU A 206 2.34 -0.20 -1.52
C GLU A 206 2.46 1.07 -2.38
N ASP A 207 2.67 2.23 -1.76
CA ASP A 207 2.91 3.50 -2.46
C ASP A 207 4.15 3.44 -3.36
N ARG A 208 5.23 2.80 -2.90
CA ARG A 208 6.44 2.60 -3.70
C ARG A 208 6.14 1.74 -4.93
N ARG A 209 5.47 0.60 -4.76
CA ARG A 209 5.07 -0.29 -5.87
C ARG A 209 4.13 0.41 -6.84
N ALA A 210 3.17 1.19 -6.34
CA ALA A 210 2.26 1.97 -7.16
C ALA A 210 3.02 3.00 -8.01
N ARG A 211 4.01 3.70 -7.44
CA ARG A 211 4.88 4.63 -8.17
C ARG A 211 5.72 3.92 -9.22
N GLU A 212 6.29 2.77 -8.91
CA GLU A 212 7.06 1.95 -9.87
C GLU A 212 6.20 1.52 -11.06
N VAL A 213 4.98 1.03 -10.81
CA VAL A 213 4.01 0.65 -11.85
C VAL A 213 3.61 1.86 -12.70
N MET A 214 3.33 3.01 -12.08
CA MET A 214 3.01 4.25 -12.81
C MET A 214 4.19 4.74 -13.65
N ALA A 215 5.42 4.66 -13.14
CA ALA A 215 6.63 5.04 -13.85
C ALA A 215 6.89 4.11 -15.06
N ALA A 216 6.73 2.80 -14.89
CA ALA A 216 6.84 1.83 -15.98
C ALA A 216 5.78 2.08 -17.07
N ALA A 217 4.53 2.35 -16.69
CA ALA A 217 3.47 2.71 -17.63
C ALA A 217 3.73 4.04 -18.35
N ALA A 218 4.33 5.03 -17.67
CA ALA A 218 4.75 6.29 -18.30
C ALA A 218 5.87 6.07 -19.33
N ALA A 219 6.91 5.30 -18.99
CA ALA A 219 8.00 4.98 -19.90
C ALA A 219 7.50 4.21 -21.14
N GLN A 220 6.59 3.25 -20.94
CA GLN A 220 5.98 2.52 -22.05
C GLN A 220 5.17 3.45 -22.98
N ARG A 221 4.43 4.42 -22.43
CA ARG A 221 3.71 5.43 -23.23
C ARG A 221 4.66 6.29 -24.05
N GLU A 222 5.77 6.74 -23.46
CA GLU A 222 6.79 7.54 -24.16
C GLU A 222 7.42 6.76 -25.33
N ILE A 223 7.78 5.50 -25.12
CA ILE A 223 8.30 4.62 -26.17
C ILE A 223 7.26 4.46 -27.30
N ASN A 224 6.00 4.19 -26.93
CA ASN A 224 4.92 4.01 -27.91
C ASN A 224 4.69 5.28 -28.74
N GLU A 225 4.76 6.46 -28.12
CA GLU A 225 4.65 7.75 -28.81
C GLU A 225 5.82 7.99 -29.76
N ARG A 226 7.06 7.71 -29.34
CA ARG A 226 8.25 7.83 -30.19
C ARG A 226 8.16 6.92 -31.43
N VAL A 227 7.80 5.65 -31.25
CA VAL A 227 7.60 4.69 -32.35
C VAL A 227 6.45 5.14 -33.25
N GLY A 228 5.34 5.60 -32.66
CA GLY A 228 4.19 6.18 -33.36
C GLY A 228 4.59 7.32 -34.30
N LYS A 229 5.30 8.32 -33.79
CA LYS A 229 5.78 9.47 -34.57
C LYS A 229 6.73 9.07 -35.69
N ALA A 230 7.68 8.17 -35.40
CA ALA A 230 8.69 7.74 -36.37
C ALA A 230 8.08 6.99 -37.57
N LEU A 231 7.07 6.13 -37.33
CA LEU A 231 6.44 5.33 -38.38
C LEU A 231 5.28 6.02 -39.08
N GLN A 232 4.84 7.20 -38.62
CA GLN A 232 3.69 7.90 -39.17
C GLN A 232 3.78 8.21 -40.68
N PRO A 233 4.92 8.67 -41.24
CA PRO A 233 5.04 8.88 -42.69
C PRO A 233 4.81 7.61 -43.50
N ARG A 234 5.31 6.47 -43.02
CA ARG A 234 5.14 5.18 -43.69
C ARG A 234 3.68 4.75 -43.74
N TRP A 235 2.93 4.93 -42.64
CA TRP A 235 1.51 4.59 -42.63
C TRP A 235 0.71 5.42 -43.64
N ARG A 236 1.09 6.69 -43.84
CA ARG A 236 0.49 7.55 -44.87
C ARG A 236 0.83 7.09 -46.29
N SER A 237 2.09 6.70 -46.55
CA SER A 237 2.48 6.12 -47.85
C SER A 237 1.73 4.83 -48.15
N LEU A 238 1.61 3.91 -47.19
CA LEU A 238 0.84 2.66 -47.38
C LEU A 238 -0.65 2.93 -47.65
N LEU A 239 -1.24 3.95 -47.01
CA LEU A 239 -2.60 4.39 -47.30
C LEU A 239 -2.74 4.93 -48.73
N ALA A 240 -1.74 5.66 -49.22
CA ALA A 240 -1.68 6.17 -50.59
C ALA A 240 -1.41 5.08 -51.65
N GLY A 241 -1.15 3.84 -51.23
CA GLY A 241 -0.81 2.73 -52.12
C GLY A 241 0.67 2.68 -52.50
N GLU A 242 1.51 3.47 -51.83
CA GLU A 242 2.96 3.50 -52.04
C GLU A 242 3.64 2.46 -51.14
N GLY A 243 4.57 1.69 -51.72
CA GLY A 243 5.37 0.68 -51.00
C GLY A 243 5.24 -0.71 -51.61
N GLU A 244 5.62 -1.73 -50.84
CA GLU A 244 5.51 -3.12 -51.27
C GLU A 244 4.04 -3.54 -51.42
N ALA A 245 3.67 -4.14 -52.56
CA ALA A 245 2.28 -4.49 -52.87
C ALA A 245 1.66 -5.49 -51.87
N SER A 246 2.46 -6.29 -51.17
CA SER A 246 2.01 -7.18 -50.09
C SER A 246 1.60 -6.37 -48.84
N GLU A 247 2.43 -5.42 -48.42
CA GLU A 247 2.20 -4.52 -47.27
C GLU A 247 1.03 -3.58 -47.52
N VAL A 248 0.91 -2.99 -48.72
CA VAL A 248 -0.23 -2.15 -49.09
C VAL A 248 -1.54 -2.95 -49.00
N ARG A 249 -1.57 -4.16 -49.56
CA ARG A 249 -2.75 -5.05 -49.48
C ARG A 249 -3.07 -5.44 -48.03
N ARG A 250 -2.06 -5.72 -47.21
CA ARG A 250 -2.24 -6.03 -45.79
C ARG A 250 -2.82 -4.82 -45.05
N PHE A 251 -2.25 -3.63 -45.24
CA PHE A 251 -2.72 -2.38 -44.63
C PHE A 251 -4.18 -2.07 -45.00
N GLN A 252 -4.56 -2.29 -46.26
CA GLN A 252 -5.94 -2.08 -46.72
C GLN A 252 -6.93 -3.11 -46.14
N ARG A 253 -6.49 -4.36 -45.92
CA ARG A 253 -7.34 -5.45 -45.40
C ARG A 253 -7.57 -5.38 -43.89
N HIS A 254 -6.67 -4.77 -43.14
CA HIS A 254 -6.77 -4.66 -41.69
C HIS A 254 -7.33 -3.29 -41.27
N PRO A 255 -8.62 -3.20 -40.90
CA PRO A 255 -9.22 -1.94 -40.46
C PRO A 255 -8.52 -1.34 -39.23
N GLU A 256 -7.90 -2.17 -38.39
CA GLU A 256 -7.11 -1.74 -37.23
C GLU A 256 -5.91 -0.89 -37.65
N LEU A 257 -5.22 -1.25 -38.74
CA LEU A 257 -4.07 -0.49 -39.23
C LEU A 257 -4.48 0.87 -39.80
N ARG A 258 -5.71 1.01 -40.30
CA ARG A 258 -6.24 2.29 -40.79
C ARG A 258 -6.44 3.30 -39.66
N LEU A 259 -6.59 2.86 -38.41
CA LEU A 259 -6.70 3.75 -37.25
C LEU A 259 -5.44 4.61 -37.04
N LEU A 260 -4.28 4.13 -37.52
CA LEU A 260 -3.00 4.84 -37.40
C LEU A 260 -2.94 6.14 -38.22
N VAL A 261 -3.79 6.24 -39.25
CA VAL A 261 -3.87 7.38 -40.17
C VAL A 261 -5.23 8.09 -40.15
N ALA A 262 -6.23 7.49 -39.51
CA ALA A 262 -7.56 8.07 -39.36
C ALA A 262 -7.53 9.38 -38.56
N SER A 263 -8.33 10.36 -38.99
CA SER A 263 -8.51 11.60 -38.22
C SER A 263 -9.33 11.34 -36.95
N ASP A 264 -9.28 12.26 -35.98
CA ASP A 264 -10.09 12.13 -34.76
C ASP A 264 -11.60 12.11 -35.05
N THR A 265 -12.02 12.79 -36.13
CA THR A 265 -13.40 12.76 -36.62
C THR A 265 -13.75 11.38 -37.15
N ASP A 266 -12.89 10.76 -37.95
CA ASP A 266 -13.12 9.42 -38.50
C ASP A 266 -13.22 8.39 -37.38
N LEU A 267 -12.36 8.47 -36.37
CA LEU A 267 -12.38 7.57 -35.21
C LEU A 267 -13.69 7.63 -34.43
N LYS A 268 -14.32 8.82 -34.34
CA LYS A 268 -15.64 9.01 -33.71
C LYS A 268 -16.79 8.46 -34.56
N MET A 269 -16.59 8.31 -35.87
CA MET A 269 -17.60 7.75 -36.79
C MET A 269 -17.58 6.22 -36.82
N ILE A 270 -16.55 5.57 -36.27
CA ILE A 270 -16.46 4.11 -36.19
C ILE A 270 -17.55 3.60 -35.25
N SER A 271 -18.35 2.65 -35.74
CA SER A 271 -19.47 2.14 -34.96
C SER A 271 -19.00 1.37 -33.73
N PRO A 272 -19.79 1.33 -32.64
CA PRO A 272 -19.47 0.51 -31.47
C PRO A 272 -19.37 -0.99 -31.77
N TYR A 273 -19.94 -1.44 -32.89
CA TYR A 273 -19.84 -2.82 -33.37
C TYR A 273 -18.48 -3.07 -34.01
N ASP A 274 -18.00 -2.14 -34.84
CA ASP A 274 -16.69 -2.24 -35.49
C ASP A 274 -15.58 -2.23 -34.44
N TRP A 275 -15.63 -1.34 -33.44
CA TRP A 275 -14.67 -1.33 -32.33
C TRP A 275 -14.60 -2.67 -31.57
N ARG A 276 -15.73 -3.39 -31.46
CA ARG A 276 -15.78 -4.70 -30.80
C ARG A 276 -15.22 -5.83 -31.65
N ASN A 277 -15.30 -5.70 -32.98
CA ASN A 277 -14.82 -6.71 -33.91
C ASN A 277 -13.33 -6.55 -34.27
N MET A 278 -12.72 -5.41 -33.95
CA MET A 278 -11.30 -5.19 -34.14
C MET A 278 -10.48 -6.16 -33.29
N ALA A 279 -9.51 -6.81 -33.92
CA ALA A 279 -8.68 -7.84 -33.28
C ALA A 279 -7.20 -7.49 -33.37
N CYS A 280 -6.44 -7.89 -32.34
CA CYS A 280 -4.98 -7.71 -32.34
C CYS A 280 -4.24 -8.82 -33.11
N SER A 281 -4.95 -9.77 -33.71
CA SER A 281 -4.36 -10.92 -34.38
C SER A 281 -3.68 -10.52 -35.69
N GLY A 282 -2.41 -10.90 -35.84
CA GLY A 282 -1.61 -10.57 -37.03
C GLY A 282 -1.04 -9.15 -37.04
N LEU A 283 -1.24 -8.36 -35.97
CA LEU A 283 -0.55 -7.09 -35.78
C LEU A 283 0.88 -7.33 -35.27
N ARG A 284 1.83 -6.60 -35.86
CA ARG A 284 3.24 -6.60 -35.44
C ARG A 284 3.41 -5.76 -34.19
N GLU A 285 4.50 -5.99 -33.45
CA GLU A 285 4.78 -5.24 -32.22
C GLU A 285 4.81 -3.73 -32.44
N GLN A 286 5.51 -3.23 -33.48
CA GLN A 286 5.51 -1.80 -33.79
C GLN A 286 4.12 -1.23 -34.05
N GLU A 287 3.22 -2.00 -34.67
CA GLU A 287 1.86 -1.56 -34.99
C GLU A 287 1.02 -1.47 -33.73
N LEU A 288 1.15 -2.45 -32.83
CA LEU A 288 0.52 -2.42 -31.50
C LEU A 288 0.98 -1.20 -30.69
N ARG A 289 2.27 -0.87 -30.72
CA ARG A 289 2.82 0.32 -30.04
C ARG A 289 2.27 1.62 -30.62
N CYS A 290 2.25 1.75 -31.95
CA CYS A 290 1.63 2.91 -32.60
C CYS A 290 0.13 3.03 -32.28
N LEU A 291 -0.60 1.90 -32.28
CA LEU A 291 -2.03 1.88 -31.92
C LEU A 291 -2.25 2.27 -30.47
N SER A 292 -1.44 1.78 -29.53
CA SER A 292 -1.51 2.17 -28.11
C SER A 292 -1.35 3.67 -27.95
N SER A 293 -0.33 4.27 -28.58
CA SER A 293 -0.13 5.72 -28.55
C SER A 293 -1.31 6.47 -29.17
N ARG A 294 -1.84 5.99 -30.30
CA ARG A 294 -3.00 6.62 -30.96
C ARG A 294 -4.25 6.58 -30.08
N LEU A 295 -4.54 5.43 -29.46
CA LEU A 295 -5.71 5.21 -28.60
C LEU A 295 -5.57 5.86 -27.21
N ASP A 296 -4.38 6.34 -26.83
CA ASP A 296 -4.14 7.14 -25.63
C ASP A 296 -4.36 8.64 -25.83
N THR A 297 -4.63 9.09 -27.06
CA THR A 297 -4.89 10.51 -27.36
C THR A 297 -6.16 10.98 -26.63
N PRO A 298 -6.15 12.16 -25.98
CA PRO A 298 -7.36 12.71 -25.36
C PRO A 298 -8.47 12.91 -26.40
N GLY A 299 -9.71 12.57 -26.03
CA GLY A 299 -10.87 12.68 -26.92
C GLY A 299 -11.19 11.42 -27.73
N MET A 300 -10.49 10.30 -27.48
CA MET A 300 -10.90 8.99 -28.00
C MET A 300 -12.30 8.60 -27.50
N PRO A 301 -13.13 7.97 -28.36
CA PRO A 301 -14.46 7.52 -27.99
C PRO A 301 -14.38 6.40 -26.94
N ALA A 302 -15.24 6.44 -25.91
CA ALA A 302 -15.30 5.40 -24.87
C ALA A 302 -15.56 4.00 -25.43
N GLN A 303 -16.20 3.90 -26.61
CA GLN A 303 -16.42 2.64 -27.32
C GLN A 303 -15.10 1.94 -27.72
N ALA A 304 -14.00 2.68 -27.83
CA ALA A 304 -12.67 2.14 -28.13
C ALA A 304 -12.00 1.47 -26.92
N ASP A 305 -12.51 1.63 -25.69
CA ASP A 305 -11.87 1.12 -24.46
C ASP A 305 -11.68 -0.40 -24.44
N GLY A 306 -12.57 -1.14 -25.10
CA GLY A 306 -12.44 -2.59 -25.27
C GLY A 306 -11.21 -2.95 -26.10
N PHE A 307 -11.08 -2.33 -27.28
CA PHE A 307 -9.95 -2.54 -28.17
C PHE A 307 -8.63 -2.00 -27.58
N LYS A 308 -8.68 -0.84 -26.92
CA LYS A 308 -7.55 -0.27 -26.19
C LYS A 308 -6.98 -1.23 -25.14
N ARG A 309 -7.86 -1.87 -24.35
CA ARG A 309 -7.45 -2.91 -23.38
C ARG A 309 -6.85 -4.14 -24.07
N ALA A 310 -7.40 -4.55 -25.22
CA ALA A 310 -6.85 -5.68 -25.98
C ALA A 310 -5.45 -5.38 -26.54
N VAL A 311 -5.20 -4.17 -27.03
CA VAL A 311 -3.87 -3.71 -27.48
C VAL A 311 -2.90 -3.64 -26.29
N ALA A 312 -3.32 -3.04 -25.18
CA ALA A 312 -2.50 -2.94 -23.97
C ALA A 312 -2.15 -4.32 -23.39
N ALA A 313 -3.10 -5.27 -23.36
CA ALA A 313 -2.87 -6.63 -22.89
C ALA A 313 -1.86 -7.39 -23.77
N ARG A 314 -1.90 -7.18 -25.10
CA ARG A 314 -0.89 -7.74 -26.01
C ARG A 314 0.49 -7.13 -25.77
N LEU A 315 0.58 -5.83 -25.60
CA LEU A 315 1.86 -5.17 -25.29
C LEU A 315 2.41 -5.56 -23.93
N ALA A 316 1.56 -5.89 -22.94
CA ALA A 316 2.01 -6.37 -21.64
C ALA A 316 2.69 -7.75 -21.69
N THR A 317 2.47 -8.53 -22.76
CA THR A 317 3.20 -9.79 -23.01
C THR A 317 4.53 -9.59 -23.74
N CYS A 318 4.80 -8.37 -24.22
CA CYS A 318 6.06 -8.02 -24.87
C CYS A 318 6.97 -7.33 -23.85
N ASP A 319 8.25 -7.68 -23.87
CA ASP A 319 9.24 -6.99 -23.05
C ASP A 319 9.35 -5.50 -23.42
N LEU A 320 9.80 -4.68 -22.47
CA LEU A 320 10.11 -3.28 -22.74
C LEU A 320 11.29 -3.25 -23.74
N PRO A 321 11.16 -2.59 -24.90
CA PRO A 321 12.19 -2.62 -25.91
C PRO A 321 13.35 -1.74 -25.43
N THR A 322 14.58 -2.22 -25.60
CA THR A 322 15.78 -1.42 -25.34
C THR A 322 15.84 -0.22 -26.29
N GLU A 323 16.57 0.84 -25.94
CA GLU A 323 16.74 2.00 -26.84
C GLU A 323 17.28 1.62 -28.23
N ALA A 324 18.17 0.62 -28.31
CA ALA A 324 18.64 0.09 -29.59
C ALA A 324 17.53 -0.62 -30.39
N ALA A 325 16.64 -1.36 -29.70
CA ALA A 325 15.47 -1.96 -30.31
C ALA A 325 14.48 -0.89 -30.78
N VAL A 326 14.22 0.16 -29.99
CA VAL A 326 13.39 1.31 -30.40
C VAL A 326 13.98 1.99 -31.63
N ALA A 327 15.29 2.25 -31.66
CA ALA A 327 15.96 2.81 -32.81
C ALA A 327 15.83 1.91 -34.05
N THR A 328 15.88 0.59 -33.88
CA THR A 328 15.68 -0.39 -34.95
C THR A 328 14.23 -0.39 -35.43
N LEU A 329 13.24 -0.38 -34.54
CA LEU A 329 11.81 -0.28 -34.86
C LEU A 329 11.51 1.00 -35.67
N CYS A 330 12.16 2.12 -35.31
CA CYS A 330 12.05 3.39 -36.03
C CYS A 330 12.76 3.39 -37.39
N LYS A 331 13.88 2.66 -37.55
CA LYS A 331 14.70 2.65 -38.79
C LYS A 331 14.30 1.58 -39.81
N ALA A 332 13.81 0.43 -39.36
CA ALA A 332 13.76 -0.82 -40.13
C ALA A 332 12.86 -0.81 -41.39
N HIS A 333 12.24 0.32 -41.74
CA HIS A 333 11.33 0.40 -42.88
C HIS A 333 11.58 1.57 -43.82
N GLY A 334 12.69 2.29 -43.66
CA GLY A 334 13.08 3.42 -44.51
C GLY A 334 13.98 3.08 -45.70
N GLY A 335 14.50 1.86 -45.81
CA GLY A 335 15.35 1.46 -46.93
C GLY A 335 16.11 0.16 -46.65
N GLY A 336 16.47 -0.65 -47.63
CA GLY A 336 16.46 -0.37 -49.06
C GLY A 336 16.02 -1.60 -49.84
N VAL A 337 15.31 -1.32 -50.93
CA VAL A 337 15.79 -1.86 -52.20
C VAL A 337 17.23 -1.34 -52.32
N SER A 338 18.18 -2.08 -51.75
CA SER A 338 19.56 -2.01 -52.23
C SER A 338 19.40 -2.20 -53.72
N ALA A 339 19.68 -1.14 -54.47
CA ALA A 339 19.80 -1.19 -55.90
C ALA A 339 20.97 -2.14 -56.21
N SER A 340 20.71 -3.44 -56.16
CA SER A 340 21.39 -4.40 -57.00
C SER A 340 20.94 -4.03 -58.40
N THR A 341 21.67 -3.12 -59.03
CA THR A 341 21.58 -2.79 -60.45
C THR A 341 21.49 -4.08 -61.24
N PRO A 342 20.33 -4.45 -61.83
CA PRO A 342 20.32 -5.36 -62.96
C PRO A 342 20.60 -4.48 -64.16
N GLU A 343 21.85 -4.48 -64.59
CA GLU A 343 22.25 -3.97 -65.88
C GLU A 343 21.49 -4.76 -66.96
N GLY A 344 20.59 -4.07 -67.66
CA GLY A 344 20.05 -4.49 -68.95
C GLY A 344 18.72 -5.24 -68.93
N GLU A 345 17.60 -4.51 -68.96
CA GLU A 345 16.43 -5.00 -69.69
C GLU A 345 15.57 -3.87 -70.27
N ALA A 346 14.99 -4.19 -71.43
CA ALA A 346 14.48 -3.33 -72.51
C ALA A 346 13.38 -2.30 -72.15
N PRO A 347 13.19 -1.26 -72.99
CA PRO A 347 12.20 -0.20 -72.76
C PRO A 347 10.75 -0.74 -72.85
N PRO A 348 9.85 -0.37 -71.91
CA PRO A 348 8.46 -0.78 -71.97
C PRO A 348 7.65 0.02 -73.00
N LYS A 349 6.77 -0.70 -73.70
CA LYS A 349 5.78 -0.21 -74.68
C LYS A 349 4.81 0.82 -74.06
N PRO A 350 4.42 1.88 -74.80
CA PRO A 350 3.45 2.87 -74.34
C PRO A 350 2.03 2.31 -74.24
N LEU A 351 1.33 2.62 -73.13
CA LEU A 351 -0.08 2.28 -72.89
C LEU A 351 -1.04 3.28 -73.55
N PRO A 352 -2.27 2.86 -73.93
CA PRO A 352 -3.24 3.65 -74.69
C PRO A 352 -4.00 4.68 -73.82
N ALA A 353 -4.30 5.82 -74.44
CA ALA A 353 -5.05 6.94 -73.87
C ALA A 353 -6.50 6.57 -73.51
N THR A 354 -6.91 6.87 -72.29
CA THR A 354 -8.28 6.72 -71.80
C THR A 354 -9.09 8.02 -71.94
N THR A 355 -10.36 7.81 -72.22
CA THR A 355 -11.43 8.71 -72.65
C THR A 355 -11.91 9.73 -71.58
N PRO A 356 -12.47 10.89 -71.99
CA PRO A 356 -12.92 11.94 -71.08
C PRO A 356 -14.20 11.57 -70.30
N ALA A 357 -14.24 11.95 -69.03
CA ALA A 357 -15.31 11.68 -68.08
C ALA A 357 -16.57 12.55 -68.32
N PRO A 358 -17.80 12.04 -68.05
CA PRO A 358 -19.06 12.77 -68.21
C PRO A 358 -19.27 13.88 -67.16
N PRO A 359 -20.09 14.90 -67.47
CA PRO A 359 -20.31 16.06 -66.62
C PRO A 359 -21.05 15.73 -65.31
N PRO A 360 -20.80 16.52 -64.23
CA PRO A 360 -21.39 16.29 -62.91
C PRO A 360 -22.89 16.58 -62.87
N ALA A 361 -23.63 15.76 -62.13
CA ALA A 361 -25.07 15.91 -61.89
C ALA A 361 -25.38 17.15 -61.01
N PRO A 362 -26.55 17.78 -61.19
CA PRO A 362 -26.95 18.96 -60.42
C PRO A 362 -27.12 18.66 -58.92
N PRO A 363 -26.87 19.64 -58.04
CA PRO A 363 -26.97 19.45 -56.59
C PRO A 363 -28.42 19.19 -56.14
N PRO A 364 -28.63 18.34 -55.12
CA PRO A 364 -29.95 18.09 -54.56
C PRO A 364 -30.51 19.34 -53.86
N PRO A 365 -31.85 19.52 -53.83
CA PRO A 365 -32.49 20.64 -53.17
C PRO A 365 -32.20 20.63 -51.65
N PRO A 366 -32.14 21.82 -51.01
CA PRO A 366 -31.87 21.92 -49.59
C PRO A 366 -32.97 21.25 -48.76
N PRO A 367 -32.63 20.54 -47.67
CA PRO A 367 -33.62 19.93 -46.78
C PRO A 367 -34.48 21.01 -46.09
N PRO A 368 -35.77 20.73 -45.83
CA PRO A 368 -36.64 21.64 -45.10
C PRO A 368 -36.10 21.95 -43.69
N PRO A 369 -36.35 23.15 -43.15
CA PRO A 369 -35.91 23.51 -41.81
C PRO A 369 -36.51 22.56 -40.76
N PRO A 370 -35.74 22.15 -39.74
CA PRO A 370 -36.24 21.29 -38.68
C PRO A 370 -37.35 22.01 -37.90
N PRO A 371 -38.40 21.29 -37.46
CA PRO A 371 -39.46 21.87 -36.64
C PRO A 371 -38.88 22.41 -35.31
N PRO A 372 -39.49 23.46 -34.74
CA PRO A 372 -39.04 24.02 -33.47
C PRO A 372 -39.11 22.96 -32.37
N PRO A 373 -38.12 22.91 -31.45
CA PRO A 373 -38.12 21.96 -30.35
C PRO A 373 -39.36 22.16 -29.46
N PRO A 374 -39.98 21.08 -28.97
CA PRO A 374 -41.10 21.20 -28.04
C PRO A 374 -40.66 21.93 -26.76
N PRO A 375 -41.55 22.70 -26.12
CA PRO A 375 -41.24 23.40 -24.88
C PRO A 375 -40.83 22.39 -23.79
N PRO A 376 -39.88 22.75 -22.92
CA PRO A 376 -39.45 21.87 -21.83
C PRO A 376 -40.64 21.54 -20.92
N PRO A 377 -40.75 20.29 -20.43
CA PRO A 377 -41.80 19.91 -19.49
C PRO A 377 -41.70 20.75 -18.21
N PRO A 378 -42.83 21.10 -17.58
CA PRO A 378 -42.84 21.84 -16.34
C PRO A 378 -42.08 21.05 -15.24
N PRO A 379 -41.34 21.75 -14.36
CA PRO A 379 -40.63 21.10 -13.27
C PRO A 379 -41.61 20.34 -12.36
N PRO A 380 -41.23 19.15 -11.86
CA PRO A 380 -42.08 18.39 -10.95
C PRO A 380 -42.40 19.20 -9.70
N PRO A 381 -43.62 19.07 -9.15
CA PRO A 381 -44.02 19.73 -7.91
C PRO A 381 -43.10 19.31 -6.77
N ARG A 382 -42.68 20.28 -5.95
CA ARG A 382 -41.85 20.01 -4.77
C ARG A 382 -42.59 19.06 -3.82
N PRO A 383 -41.91 18.06 -3.23
CA PRO A 383 -42.53 17.17 -2.26
C PRO A 383 -43.08 17.98 -1.07
N PRO A 384 -44.23 17.59 -0.51
CA PRO A 384 -44.82 18.26 0.64
C PRO A 384 -43.88 18.18 1.86
N PRO A 385 -43.83 19.23 2.70
CA PRO A 385 -43.06 19.22 3.93
C PRO A 385 -43.51 18.07 4.83
N HIS A 386 -42.55 17.28 5.31
CA HIS A 386 -42.80 16.22 6.28
C HIS A 386 -43.51 16.82 7.52
N PRO A 387 -44.58 16.20 8.02
CA PRO A 387 -45.28 16.68 9.21
C PRO A 387 -44.30 16.72 10.38
N GLN A 388 -44.16 17.91 10.96
CA GLN A 388 -43.43 18.12 12.21
C GLN A 388 -44.03 17.21 13.28
N ALA A 389 -43.22 16.30 13.80
CA ALA A 389 -43.60 15.45 14.91
C ALA A 389 -43.96 16.36 16.10
N PRO A 390 -45.08 16.09 16.80
CA PRO A 390 -45.53 16.93 17.89
C PRO A 390 -44.51 16.90 19.03
N GLU A 391 -44.10 18.09 19.46
CA GLU A 391 -43.52 18.35 20.78
C GLU A 391 -44.43 17.72 21.84
N ARG A 392 -44.01 16.57 22.35
CA ARG A 392 -44.52 16.03 23.61
C ARG A 392 -43.73 16.66 24.74
N ALA A 393 -44.30 17.73 25.28
CA ALA A 393 -44.01 18.16 26.63
C ALA A 393 -44.54 17.12 27.63
N ALA A 394 -43.67 16.81 28.59
CA ALA A 394 -43.95 16.35 29.95
C ALA A 394 -44.49 14.92 30.17
N GLU A 395 -43.93 14.34 31.25
CA GLU A 395 -44.37 13.15 31.99
C GLU A 395 -43.89 11.78 31.49
N SER A 396 -42.62 11.47 31.79
CA SER A 396 -42.23 10.18 32.35
C SER A 396 -40.86 10.31 33.00
N GLY A 397 -40.83 10.33 34.34
CA GLY A 397 -39.61 10.10 35.10
C GLY A 397 -39.13 8.68 34.85
N VAL A 398 -38.18 8.53 33.93
CA VAL A 398 -37.39 7.30 33.82
C VAL A 398 -36.21 7.47 34.77
N SER A 399 -36.31 6.75 35.88
CA SER A 399 -35.26 6.61 36.88
C SER A 399 -33.95 6.21 36.18
N THR A 400 -32.96 7.11 36.19
CA THR A 400 -31.63 6.92 35.57
C THR A 400 -30.80 5.82 36.24
N ALA A 401 -31.29 5.24 37.34
CA ALA A 401 -30.66 4.10 38.02
C ALA A 401 -30.79 2.78 37.23
N ASP A 402 -31.83 2.58 36.42
CA ASP A 402 -32.06 1.30 35.72
C ASP A 402 -31.44 1.24 34.31
N GLY A 403 -31.13 2.38 33.69
CA GLY A 403 -30.55 2.43 32.34
C GLY A 403 -29.15 1.82 32.26
N HIS A 404 -28.32 2.03 33.29
CA HIS A 404 -26.98 1.44 33.34
C HIS A 404 -27.03 -0.09 33.54
N SER A 405 -28.00 -0.58 34.33
CA SER A 405 -28.24 -2.01 34.52
C SER A 405 -28.66 -2.71 33.22
N GLN A 406 -29.50 -2.05 32.41
CA GLN A 406 -29.89 -2.58 31.09
C GLN A 406 -28.73 -2.62 30.09
N ILE A 407 -27.82 -1.64 30.12
CA ILE A 407 -26.62 -1.63 29.28
C ILE A 407 -25.66 -2.75 29.69
N VAL A 408 -25.43 -2.94 30.99
CA VAL A 408 -24.59 -4.02 31.52
C VAL A 408 -25.20 -5.39 31.20
N ALA A 409 -26.52 -5.54 31.33
CA ALA A 409 -27.23 -6.77 30.96
C ALA A 409 -27.14 -7.07 29.46
N ALA A 410 -27.22 -6.04 28.60
CA ALA A 410 -27.07 -6.20 27.16
C ALA A 410 -25.63 -6.59 26.76
N ILE A 411 -24.61 -6.06 27.45
CA ILE A 411 -23.21 -6.45 27.24
C ILE A 411 -22.99 -7.90 27.68
N ALA A 412 -23.53 -8.30 28.84
CA ALA A 412 -23.44 -9.68 29.34
C ALA A 412 -24.14 -10.67 28.39
N ALA A 413 -25.34 -10.34 27.91
CA ALA A 413 -26.06 -11.16 26.94
C ALA A 413 -25.30 -11.32 25.62
N ARG A 414 -24.68 -10.24 25.13
CA ARG A 414 -23.86 -10.28 23.91
C ARG A 414 -22.60 -11.14 24.09
N LYS A 415 -21.96 -11.05 25.27
CA LYS A 415 -20.79 -11.87 25.60
C LYS A 415 -21.16 -13.36 25.69
N ALA A 416 -22.27 -13.69 26.33
CA ALA A 416 -22.78 -15.06 26.40
C ALA A 416 -23.07 -15.63 25.00
N ALA A 417 -23.72 -14.85 24.12
CA ALA A 417 -24.00 -15.29 22.74
C ALA A 417 -22.69 -15.48 21.93
N GLN A 418 -21.66 -14.68 22.22
CA GLN A 418 -20.36 -14.79 21.56
C GLN A 418 -19.56 -16.00 22.06
N GLU A 419 -19.61 -16.30 23.36
CA GLU A 419 -19.01 -17.50 23.96
C GLU A 419 -19.69 -18.78 23.48
N GLU A 420 -21.03 -18.81 23.42
CA GLU A 420 -21.79 -19.93 22.83
C GLU A 420 -21.43 -20.13 21.35
N ARG A 421 -21.35 -19.03 20.58
CA ARG A 421 -20.90 -19.10 19.18
C ARG A 421 -19.48 -19.65 19.08
N MET A 422 -18.54 -19.24 19.92
CA MET A 422 -17.18 -19.80 19.92
C MET A 422 -17.17 -21.28 20.32
N ARG A 423 -18.05 -21.70 21.23
CA ARG A 423 -18.19 -23.11 21.62
C ARG A 423 -18.68 -23.96 20.45
N LEU A 424 -19.70 -23.52 19.73
CA LEU A 424 -20.21 -24.21 18.54
C LEU A 424 -19.18 -24.28 17.41
N ILE A 425 -18.33 -23.25 17.28
CA ILE A 425 -17.19 -23.28 16.33
C ILE A 425 -16.14 -24.30 16.77
N ALA A 426 -15.83 -24.38 18.07
CA ALA A 426 -14.86 -25.32 18.62
C ALA A 426 -15.36 -26.78 18.55
N GLU A 427 -16.67 -27.00 18.71
CA GLU A 427 -17.34 -28.29 18.53
C GLU A 427 -17.48 -28.69 17.05
N GLY A 428 -17.18 -27.77 16.12
CA GLY A 428 -17.31 -28.00 14.68
C GLY A 428 -18.75 -27.99 14.16
N GLU A 429 -19.72 -27.63 15.01
CA GLU A 429 -21.13 -27.51 14.62
C GLU A 429 -21.39 -26.25 13.80
N LEU A 430 -20.58 -25.20 13.98
CA LEU A 430 -20.68 -23.95 13.23
C LEU A 430 -19.44 -23.74 12.36
N GLU A 431 -19.58 -23.96 11.05
CA GLU A 431 -18.53 -23.65 10.09
C GLU A 431 -18.37 -22.13 9.96
N VAL A 432 -17.23 -21.60 10.43
CA VAL A 432 -16.89 -20.18 10.24
C VAL A 432 -16.41 -20.00 8.81
N GLU A 433 -17.33 -19.71 7.91
CA GLU A 433 -16.99 -19.28 6.55
C GLU A 433 -16.13 -18.01 6.62
N ASP A 434 -14.94 -18.05 6.01
CA ASP A 434 -14.06 -16.89 5.92
C ASP A 434 -14.84 -15.73 5.25
N PRO A 435 -14.88 -14.52 5.84
CA PRO A 435 -15.51 -13.36 5.23
C PRO A 435 -15.08 -13.11 3.77
N ARG A 436 -13.86 -13.51 3.41
CA ARG A 436 -13.33 -13.43 2.04
C ARG A 436 -13.97 -14.47 1.12
N GLU A 437 -14.14 -15.70 1.57
CA GLU A 437 -14.84 -16.76 0.82
C GLU A 437 -16.31 -16.44 0.64
N ARG A 438 -16.97 -15.94 1.68
CA ARG A 438 -18.35 -15.46 1.59
C ARG A 438 -18.50 -14.35 0.54
N ARG A 439 -17.59 -13.37 0.53
CA ARG A 439 -17.59 -12.31 -0.50
C ARG A 439 -17.35 -12.88 -1.90
N LEU A 440 -16.44 -13.84 -2.05
CA LEU A 440 -16.18 -14.49 -3.33
C LEU A 440 -17.40 -15.28 -3.82
N ARG A 441 -18.11 -16.01 -2.94
CA ARG A 441 -19.38 -16.67 -3.27
C ARG A 441 -20.46 -15.68 -3.64
N GLU A 442 -20.62 -14.59 -2.89
CA GLU A 442 -21.59 -13.53 -3.22
C GLU A 442 -21.28 -12.87 -4.57
N ILE A 443 -20.01 -12.65 -4.90
CA ILE A 443 -19.58 -12.15 -6.21
C ILE A 443 -19.87 -13.18 -7.30
N ALA A 444 -19.56 -14.46 -7.08
CA ALA A 444 -19.85 -15.53 -8.03
C ALA A 444 -21.36 -15.72 -8.26
N LEU A 445 -22.18 -15.62 -7.21
CA LEU A 445 -23.64 -15.63 -7.28
C LEU A 445 -24.18 -14.42 -8.06
N LYS A 446 -23.61 -13.22 -7.83
CA LYS A 446 -23.99 -12.03 -8.60
C LYS A 446 -23.57 -12.12 -10.06
N GLN A 447 -22.44 -12.76 -10.36
CA GLN A 447 -21.97 -13.00 -11.73
C GLN A 447 -22.80 -14.08 -12.45
N THR A 448 -23.27 -15.11 -11.74
CA THR A 448 -24.11 -16.16 -12.31
C THR A 448 -25.59 -15.77 -12.42
N LYS A 449 -26.05 -14.84 -11.57
CA LYS A 449 -27.44 -14.33 -11.58
C LYS A 449 -27.65 -13.11 -12.48
N LEU A 450 -26.60 -12.61 -13.13
CA LEU A 450 -26.77 -11.77 -14.32
C LEU A 450 -27.42 -12.66 -15.38
N PRO A 451 -28.65 -12.35 -15.82
CA PRO A 451 -29.33 -13.17 -16.81
C PRO A 451 -28.43 -13.20 -18.04
N LEU A 452 -27.96 -14.40 -18.39
CA LEU A 452 -27.54 -14.72 -19.74
C LEU A 452 -28.71 -14.32 -20.63
N LEU A 453 -28.66 -13.10 -21.16
CA LEU A 453 -29.52 -12.69 -22.26
C LEU A 453 -29.26 -13.71 -23.35
N ALA A 454 -30.21 -14.64 -23.47
CA ALA A 454 -30.20 -15.68 -24.46
C ALA A 454 -30.01 -14.99 -25.80
N PHE A 455 -28.83 -15.18 -26.40
CA PHE A 455 -28.64 -14.87 -27.80
C PHE A 455 -29.69 -15.71 -28.56
N PRO A 456 -30.61 -15.09 -29.31
CA PRO A 456 -31.53 -15.85 -30.14
C PRO A 456 -30.69 -16.71 -31.07
N ALA A 457 -30.91 -18.02 -30.99
CA ALA A 457 -30.26 -19.00 -31.85
C ALA A 457 -30.49 -18.59 -33.31
N LEU A 458 -29.40 -18.19 -33.98
CA LEU A 458 -29.42 -17.98 -35.42
C LEU A 458 -29.85 -19.28 -36.10
N PRO A 459 -30.74 -19.23 -37.10
CA PRO A 459 -31.23 -20.42 -37.78
C PRO A 459 -30.07 -21.16 -38.43
N ARG A 460 -29.88 -22.40 -37.98
CA ARG A 460 -28.97 -23.41 -38.51
C ARG A 460 -29.34 -23.62 -39.98
N LYS A 461 -28.65 -22.96 -40.92
CA LYS A 461 -28.72 -23.33 -42.33
C LYS A 461 -28.17 -24.75 -42.47
N GLN A 462 -28.99 -25.63 -43.01
CA GLN A 462 -28.63 -26.99 -43.39
C GLN A 462 -27.47 -26.93 -44.39
N SER A 463 -26.30 -27.38 -43.96
CA SER A 463 -25.22 -27.82 -44.84
C SER A 463 -25.21 -29.34 -44.80
N SER A 464 -26.14 -29.94 -45.54
CA SER A 464 -25.96 -31.28 -46.09
C SER A 464 -25.01 -31.17 -47.28
N GLU A 465 -24.15 -32.18 -47.43
CA GLU A 465 -23.13 -32.35 -48.47
C GLU A 465 -21.78 -31.69 -48.19
N LEU A 466 -20.86 -32.47 -47.63
CA LEU A 466 -19.63 -32.88 -48.33
C LEU A 466 -18.79 -33.80 -47.43
N SER A 467 -18.54 -35.01 -47.95
CA SER A 467 -17.30 -35.81 -47.77
C SER A 467 -17.06 -36.38 -46.36
N ASN A 468 -17.29 -37.66 -46.07
CA ASN A 468 -16.75 -38.85 -46.72
C ASN A 468 -15.24 -38.75 -47.02
N LEU A 469 -14.41 -39.04 -46.01
CA LEU A 469 -13.01 -39.48 -46.17
C LEU A 469 -12.50 -40.17 -44.90
N GLY A 470 -12.57 -41.49 -44.94
CA GLY A 470 -11.48 -42.41 -44.59
C GLY A 470 -10.79 -42.29 -43.24
N THR A 471 -11.29 -43.00 -42.24
CA THR A 471 -10.49 -43.46 -41.10
C THR A 471 -9.82 -44.78 -41.48
N SER A 472 -8.57 -44.72 -41.95
CA SER A 472 -7.73 -45.92 -42.09
C SER A 472 -6.89 -46.11 -40.84
N ARG A 473 -7.15 -47.25 -40.22
CA ARG A 473 -6.54 -47.83 -39.03
C ARG A 473 -5.21 -48.46 -39.41
N ALA A 474 -4.14 -48.13 -38.69
CA ALA A 474 -2.88 -48.86 -38.74
C ALA A 474 -2.60 -49.43 -37.35
N ASP A 475 -3.14 -50.64 -37.12
CA ASP A 475 -2.59 -51.62 -36.19
C ASP A 475 -1.60 -52.48 -36.99
N GLY A 476 -0.41 -52.73 -36.46
CA GLY A 476 0.58 -53.58 -37.13
C GLY A 476 1.82 -53.82 -36.28
N ALA A 477 1.72 -54.75 -35.34
CA ALA A 477 2.84 -55.43 -34.72
C ALA A 477 3.24 -56.64 -35.58
N THR A 478 4.53 -56.74 -35.91
CA THR A 478 5.39 -57.94 -35.89
C THR A 478 6.83 -57.53 -36.14
#